data_AF-A0A0F8ZMV0-F1
#
_entry.id   AF-A0A0F8ZMV0-F1
#
_cell.length_a   1.000
_cell.length_b   1.000
_cell.length_c   1.000
_cell.angle_alpha   90.00
_cell.angle_beta   90.00
_cell.angle_gamma   90.00
#
_symmetry.space_group_name_H-M   'P 1'
#
loop_
_entity.id
_entity.type
_entity.pdbx_description
1 polymer ?
#
loop_
_entity_poly.entity_id
_entity_poly.type
_entity_poly.pdbx_seq_one_letter_code
_entity_poly.pdbx_strand_id
1 'polypeptide(L)'
;MVVNAVQFENQPVQIHKRVFFTGDTALPRGWGLDYDADRGTDTVADGKRNRYVELPTTSNNMHFAGVTQRAYSAVVGGQWVDIFAPGSTC
;
A
#
# COMPACT_ATOMS: atom_id res chain seq x y z
N MET A 1 38.65 24.61 10.73
CA MET A 1 37.60 25.22 9.88
C MET A 1 36.37 24.33 9.99
N VAL A 2 35.34 24.74 10.72
CA VAL A 2 34.11 23.95 10.89
C VAL A 2 33.14 24.35 9.78
N VAL A 3 32.75 23.41 8.94
CA VAL A 3 31.73 23.62 7.91
C VAL A 3 30.35 23.51 8.57
N ASN A 4 29.63 24.63 8.66
CA ASN A 4 28.20 24.65 8.95
C ASN A 4 27.44 24.17 7.70
N ALA A 5 27.32 22.85 7.54
CA ALA A 5 26.49 22.28 6.50
C ALA A 5 25.02 22.25 6.99
N VAL A 6 24.15 22.98 6.30
CA VAL A 6 22.69 22.83 6.48
C VAL A 6 22.30 21.48 5.89
N GLN A 7 21.81 20.57 6.72
CA GLN A 7 21.24 19.30 6.27
C GLN A 7 19.84 19.58 5.73
N PHE A 8 19.67 19.49 4.41
CA PHE A 8 18.35 19.47 3.79
C PHE A 8 17.85 18.03 3.77
N GLU A 9 16.85 17.72 4.58
CA GLU A 9 16.11 16.47 4.43
C GLU A 9 15.03 16.64 3.36
N ASN A 10 15.28 16.12 2.17
CA ASN A 10 14.23 15.98 1.17
C ASN A 10 13.33 14.80 1.58
N GLN A 11 12.36 15.06 2.46
CA GLN A 11 11.32 14.09 2.80
C GLN A 11 10.29 14.08 1.65
N PRO A 12 10.23 13.02 0.82
CA PRO A 12 9.21 12.94 -0.22
C PRO A 12 7.83 12.95 0.44
N VAL A 13 6.83 13.56 -0.21
CA VAL A 13 5.45 13.56 0.27
C VAL A 13 4.99 12.10 0.36
N GLN A 14 4.79 11.63 1.60
CA GLN A 14 4.24 10.31 1.87
C GLN A 14 2.72 10.40 1.77
N ILE A 15 2.14 9.79 0.74
CA ILE A 15 0.68 9.71 0.63
C ILE A 15 0.20 8.58 1.54
N HIS A 16 -0.35 8.95 2.68
CA HIS A 16 -0.97 7.99 3.60
C HIS A 16 -2.32 7.56 3.04
N LYS A 17 -2.49 6.26 2.81
CA LYS A 17 -3.76 5.69 2.36
C LYS A 17 -4.17 4.54 3.28
N ARG A 18 -5.46 4.52 3.64
CA ARG A 18 -6.07 3.41 4.36
C ARG A 18 -6.78 2.48 3.38
N VAL A 19 -6.37 1.22 3.37
CA VAL A 19 -6.84 0.18 2.45
C VAL A 19 -7.18 -1.10 3.22
N PHE A 20 -7.96 -1.99 2.62
CA PHE A 20 -8.35 -3.26 3.22
C PHE A 20 -7.51 -4.39 2.64
N PHE A 21 -6.66 -5.01 3.45
CA PHE A 21 -5.93 -6.21 3.08
C PHE A 21 -6.85 -7.43 3.13
N THR A 22 -6.96 -8.16 2.02
CA THR A 22 -7.88 -9.29 1.85
C THR A 22 -7.31 -10.63 2.31
N GLY A 23 -5.98 -10.72 2.45
CA GLY A 23 -5.30 -11.92 2.94
C GLY A 23 -5.42 -12.10 4.45
N ASP A 24 -4.96 -13.25 4.93
CA ASP A 24 -5.01 -13.65 6.34
C ASP A 24 -3.64 -13.67 7.04
N THR A 25 -2.58 -13.35 6.31
CA THR A 25 -1.20 -13.40 6.81
C THR A 25 -0.80 -12.14 7.59
N ALA A 26 0.22 -12.29 8.44
CA ALA A 26 0.82 -11.15 9.13
C ALA A 26 1.68 -10.36 8.15
N LEU A 27 1.63 -9.02 8.22
CA LEU A 27 2.37 -8.14 7.33
C LEU A 27 3.51 -7.45 8.08
N PRO A 28 4.79 -7.61 7.67
CA PRO A 28 5.88 -6.77 8.16
C PRO A 28 5.72 -5.31 7.72
N ARG A 29 6.43 -4.39 8.37
CA ARG A 29 6.55 -3.00 7.91
C ARG A 29 7.32 -2.94 6.58
N GLY A 30 6.88 -2.08 5.67
CA GLY A 30 7.53 -1.88 4.37
C GLY A 30 7.22 -2.96 3.35
N TRP A 31 6.24 -3.84 3.62
CA TRP A 31 5.88 -4.89 2.68
C TRP A 31 5.00 -4.33 1.56
N GLY A 32 5.34 -4.67 0.32
CA GLY A 32 4.60 -4.24 -0.87
C GLY A 32 3.26 -4.94 -0.98
N LEU A 33 2.24 -4.17 -1.33
CA LEU A 33 0.88 -4.64 -1.57
C LEU A 33 0.38 -4.10 -2.92
N ASP A 34 -0.43 -4.91 -3.59
CA ASP A 34 -1.04 -4.58 -4.88
C ASP A 34 -2.56 -4.46 -4.71
N TYR A 35 -3.21 -3.62 -5.51
CA TYR A 35 -4.67 -3.56 -5.54
C TYR A 35 -5.23 -4.87 -6.08
N ASP A 36 -6.31 -5.34 -5.45
CA ASP A 36 -7.14 -6.44 -5.93
C ASP A 36 -7.93 -5.93 -7.16
N ALA A 37 -7.24 -5.91 -8.30
CA ALA A 37 -7.74 -5.37 -9.57
C ALA A 37 -8.84 -6.23 -10.19
N ASP A 38 -8.88 -7.52 -9.83
CA ASP A 38 -9.88 -8.47 -10.30
C ASP A 38 -11.15 -8.45 -9.43
N ARG A 39 -11.19 -7.65 -8.37
CA ARG A 39 -12.32 -7.62 -7.43
C ARG A 39 -13.61 -7.11 -8.07
N GLY A 40 -14.66 -7.93 -8.00
CA GLY A 40 -16.02 -7.58 -8.39
C GLY A 40 -16.27 -7.63 -9.90
N THR A 41 -17.52 -7.35 -10.31
CA THR A 41 -17.94 -7.24 -11.72
C THR A 41 -17.88 -5.78 -12.19
N ASP A 42 -17.72 -5.56 -13.50
CA ASP A 42 -17.46 -4.23 -14.12
C ASP A 42 -18.38 -3.10 -13.64
N THR A 43 -19.63 -3.39 -13.27
CA THR A 43 -20.61 -2.40 -12.82
C THR A 43 -20.37 -1.88 -11.39
N VAL A 44 -19.58 -2.59 -10.57
CA VAL A 44 -19.33 -2.29 -9.14
C VAL A 44 -17.83 -2.11 -8.84
N ALA A 45 -17.00 -2.22 -9.89
CA ALA A 45 -15.55 -2.32 -9.86
C ALA A 45 -14.84 -1.06 -9.37
N ASP A 46 -15.18 0.12 -9.90
CA ASP A 46 -14.33 1.31 -9.79
C ASP A 46 -14.15 1.83 -8.36
N GLY A 47 -15.21 1.81 -7.55
CA GLY A 47 -15.17 2.30 -6.18
C GLY A 47 -14.56 1.30 -5.19
N LYS A 48 -14.63 0.00 -5.50
CA LYS A 48 -14.18 -1.07 -4.60
C LYS A 48 -12.72 -1.41 -4.84
N ARG A 49 -12.28 -1.62 -6.09
CA ARG A 49 -10.91 -2.07 -6.43
C ARG A 49 -9.82 -1.18 -5.84
N ASN A 50 -10.03 0.13 -5.85
CA ASN A 50 -9.08 1.12 -5.32
C ASN A 50 -8.94 1.15 -3.77
N ARG A 51 -9.62 0.23 -3.06
CA ARG A 51 -9.60 0.13 -1.59
C ARG A 51 -9.18 -1.24 -1.07
N TYR A 52 -9.23 -2.28 -1.89
CA TYR A 52 -8.82 -3.62 -1.49
C TYR A 52 -7.42 -3.92 -2.03
N VAL A 53 -6.59 -4.50 -1.19
CA VAL A 53 -5.22 -4.85 -1.52
C VAL A 53 -4.93 -6.28 -1.10
N GLU A 54 -3.97 -6.89 -1.76
CA GLU A 54 -3.52 -8.25 -1.53
C GLU A 54 -2.01 -8.37 -1.71
N LEU A 55 -1.47 -9.55 -1.43
CA LEU A 55 -0.05 -9.80 -1.70
C LEU A 55 0.20 -9.81 -3.21
N PRO A 56 1.38 -9.35 -3.66
CA PRO A 56 1.77 -9.48 -5.05
C PRO A 56 1.75 -10.93 -5.51
N THR A 57 1.12 -11.16 -6.64
CA THR A 57 1.04 -12.41 -7.38
C THR A 57 1.48 -12.15 -8.82
N THR A 58 1.61 -13.19 -9.62
CA THR A 58 1.91 -13.02 -11.06
C THR A 58 0.81 -12.29 -11.82
N SER A 59 -0.42 -12.22 -11.28
CA SER A 59 -1.60 -11.69 -11.97
C SER A 59 -1.88 -10.22 -11.66
N ASN A 60 -1.47 -9.72 -10.49
CA ASN A 60 -1.78 -8.36 -10.01
C ASN A 60 -0.54 -7.45 -9.86
N ASN A 61 0.65 -7.94 -10.24
CA ASN A 61 1.94 -7.25 -10.08
C ASN A 61 2.07 -5.88 -10.79
N MET A 62 1.13 -5.53 -11.66
CA MET A 62 1.06 -4.22 -12.32
C MET A 62 0.22 -3.20 -11.54
N HIS A 63 -0.39 -3.60 -10.41
CA HIS A 63 -1.33 -2.78 -9.65
C HIS A 63 -0.78 -2.35 -8.28
N PHE A 64 0.49 -1.94 -8.23
CA PHE A 64 1.14 -1.56 -6.98
C PHE A 64 0.37 -0.48 -6.20
N ALA A 65 -0.05 -0.81 -4.99
CA ALA A 65 -0.81 0.09 -4.13
C ALA A 65 0.09 0.91 -3.21
N GLY A 66 1.16 0.30 -2.71
CA GLY A 66 2.11 0.93 -1.79
C GLY A 66 2.76 -0.07 -0.84
N VAL A 67 3.40 0.45 0.20
CA VAL A 67 4.03 -0.36 1.26
C VAL A 67 3.40 -0.15 2.62
N THR A 68 3.33 -1.18 3.44
CA THR A 68 2.77 -1.10 4.80
C THR A 68 3.52 -0.08 5.68
N GLN A 69 2.77 0.83 6.31
CA GLN A 69 3.34 1.85 7.18
C GLN A 69 3.99 1.26 8.45
N ARG A 70 3.48 0.13 8.94
CA ARG A 70 3.91 -0.59 10.14
C ARG A 70 3.67 -2.10 9.99
N ALA A 71 4.06 -2.87 11.01
CA ALA A 71 3.72 -4.28 11.07
C ALA A 71 2.24 -4.48 11.48
N TYR A 72 1.59 -5.49 10.91
CA TYR A 72 0.22 -5.92 11.21
C TYR A 72 0.19 -7.41 11.54
N SER A 73 -0.54 -7.78 12.58
CA SER A 73 -0.76 -9.20 12.94
C SER A 73 -1.65 -9.89 11.90
N ALA A 74 -1.58 -11.21 11.78
CA ALA A 74 -2.51 -11.98 10.95
C ALA A 74 -3.95 -11.84 11.43
N VAL A 75 -4.90 -11.62 10.52
CA VAL A 75 -6.35 -11.54 10.80
C VAL A 75 -7.10 -12.31 9.72
N VAL A 76 -7.79 -13.38 10.12
CA VAL A 76 -8.62 -14.19 9.21
C VAL A 76 -9.77 -13.35 8.68
N GLY A 77 -9.94 -13.32 7.35
CA GLY A 77 -10.95 -12.50 6.69
C GLY A 77 -10.49 -11.07 6.36
N GLY A 78 -9.23 -10.73 6.65
CA GLY A 78 -8.62 -9.46 6.27
C GLY A 78 -8.74 -8.37 7.34
N GLN A 79 -8.06 -7.26 7.09
CA GLN A 79 -8.01 -6.12 8.01
C GLN A 79 -7.74 -4.81 7.29
N TRP A 80 -8.11 -3.69 7.91
CA TRP A 80 -7.70 -2.38 7.46
C TRP A 80 -6.22 -2.12 7.80
N VAL A 81 -5.46 -1.68 6.82
CA VAL A 81 -4.05 -1.32 6.94
C VAL A 81 -3.80 0.07 6.36
N ASP A 82 -2.85 0.77 6.97
CA ASP A 82 -2.31 2.02 6.46
C ASP A 82 -1.04 1.73 5.65
N ILE A 83 -0.99 2.32 4.45
CA ILE A 83 0.11 2.21 3.50
C ILE A 83 0.67 3.58 3.12
N PHE A 84 1.95 3.59 2.72
CA PHE A 84 2.55 4.66 1.97
C PHE A 84 2.38 4.38 0.47
N ALA A 85 1.50 5.14 -0.17
CA ALA A 85 1.28 5.05 -1.61
C ALA A 85 2.36 5.82 -2.39
N PRO A 86 2.64 5.42 -3.64
CA PRO A 86 3.49 6.21 -4.53
C PRO A 86 3.00 7.65 -4.65
N GLY A 87 3.92 8.62 -4.65
CA GLY A 87 3.61 10.05 -4.69
C GLY A 87 2.93 10.54 -5.97
N SER A 88 2.85 9.69 -6.99
CA SER A 88 2.21 9.98 -8.28
C SER A 88 1.56 8.69 -8.82
N THR A 89 0.24 8.67 -8.88
CA THR A 89 -0.52 7.76 -9.76
C THR A 89 -0.76 8.53 -11.06
N CYS A 90 -0.33 8.00 -12.20
CA CYS A 90 -0.55 8.61 -13.51
C CYS A 90 -2.03 8.55 -13.93
#